data_AF-A0AAN7W5N5-F1
#
_entry.id   AF-A0AAN7W5N5-F1
#
_cell.length_a   1.000
_cell.length_b   1.000
_cell.length_c   1.000
_cell.angle_alpha   90.00
_cell.angle_beta   90.00
_cell.angle_gamma   90.00
#
_symmetry.space_group_name_H-M   'P 1'
#
loop_
_entity.id
_entity.type
_entity.pdbx_description
1 polymer ?
#
loop_
_entity_poly.entity_id
_entity_poly.type
_entity_poly.pdbx_seq_one_letter_code
_entity_poly.pdbx_strand_id
1 'polypeptide(L)'
;MDWTDLPPSHNLAKFIAELPAILKETGHHEMYGVELQTVEEGKPPVHTTLVILQKFLRANADDLFKAKEQLSAALEWRKTYKPLHALDETFSADKFGRLGYVTKLKGATETKNEEDIVTFNVYGYAAKDPKKTFGDTEAFVRWRVALMELTIQQLHLKEATQPIPDYGKGPDPYQAIQVHDYLSVSFFRQPAEVKASSSKIIDLFQKN
;
A
#
# COMPACT_ATOMS: atom_id res chain seq x y z
N MET A 1 19.10 4.57 -10.25
CA MET A 1 19.94 5.67 -9.71
C MET A 1 20.54 5.15 -8.43
N ASP A 2 21.84 5.33 -8.22
CA ASP A 2 22.45 5.02 -6.94
C ASP A 2 22.10 6.14 -5.95
N TRP A 3 21.63 5.78 -4.74
CA TRP A 3 21.23 6.76 -3.72
C TRP A 3 22.39 7.20 -2.83
N THR A 4 23.59 6.64 -3.00
CA THR A 4 24.79 7.04 -2.25
C THR A 4 25.27 8.45 -2.57
N ASP A 5 24.86 9.03 -3.71
CA ASP A 5 25.26 10.38 -4.15
C ASP A 5 24.08 11.15 -4.75
N LEU A 6 22.98 11.26 -3.98
CA LEU A 6 21.80 12.03 -4.37
C LEU A 6 22.13 13.54 -4.37
N PRO A 7 22.05 14.25 -5.51
CA PRO A 7 22.36 15.67 -5.54
C PRO A 7 21.32 16.45 -4.74
N PRO A 8 21.68 17.55 -4.05
CA PRO A 8 20.74 18.35 -3.26
C PRO A 8 19.56 18.92 -4.07
N SER A 9 19.71 19.03 -5.39
CA SER A 9 18.65 19.46 -6.30
C SER A 9 17.60 18.37 -6.56
N HIS A 10 17.90 17.10 -6.28
CA HIS A 10 17.01 15.96 -6.50
C HIS A 10 15.78 16.05 -5.59
N ASN A 11 14.59 15.71 -6.11
CA ASN A 11 13.35 15.80 -5.34
C ASN A 11 13.36 14.86 -4.13
N LEU A 12 13.92 13.64 -4.26
CA LEU A 12 14.12 12.74 -3.12
C LEU A 12 15.01 13.36 -2.01
N ALA A 13 16.08 14.07 -2.37
CA ALA A 13 16.98 14.74 -1.42
C ALA A 13 16.29 15.91 -0.70
N LYS A 14 15.44 16.66 -1.42
CA LYS A 14 14.59 17.70 -0.83
C LYS A 14 13.52 17.11 0.08
N PHE A 15 12.90 16.00 -0.33
CA PHE A 15 11.85 15.34 0.42
C PHE A 15 12.37 14.85 1.78
N ILE A 16 13.54 14.20 1.81
CA ILE A 16 14.14 13.75 3.07
C ILE A 16 14.51 14.92 4.00
N ALA A 17 14.91 16.06 3.45
CA ALA A 17 15.20 17.27 4.24
C ALA A 17 13.93 17.87 4.88
N GLU A 18 12.76 17.69 4.27
CA GLU A 18 11.48 18.16 4.79
C GLU A 18 10.77 17.14 5.70
N LEU A 19 11.19 15.87 5.69
CA LEU A 19 10.61 14.81 6.49
C LEU A 19 10.50 15.15 8.00
N PRO A 20 11.49 15.78 8.68
CA PRO A 20 11.35 16.12 10.09
C PRO A 20 10.14 16.99 10.40
N ALA A 21 9.78 17.93 9.51
CA ALA A 21 8.61 18.79 9.70
C ALA A 21 7.31 17.98 9.54
N ILE A 22 7.24 17.11 8.53
CA ILE A 22 6.09 16.22 8.28
C ILE A 22 5.85 15.28 9.46
N LEU A 23 6.90 14.63 9.97
CA LEU A 23 6.78 13.72 11.11
C LEU A 23 6.38 14.45 12.39
N LYS A 24 6.89 15.67 12.61
CA LYS A 24 6.50 16.50 13.74
C LYS A 24 5.03 16.93 13.66
N GLU A 25 4.57 17.33 12.48
CA GLU A 25 3.19 17.76 12.25
C GLU A 25 2.21 16.60 12.44
N THR A 26 2.50 15.46 11.81
CA THR A 26 1.61 14.29 11.83
C THR A 26 1.70 13.51 13.14
N GLY A 27 2.84 13.55 13.83
CA GLY A 27 3.09 12.80 15.06
C GLY A 27 2.99 11.29 14.88
N HIS A 28 3.22 10.78 13.67
CA HIS A 28 3.21 9.37 13.33
C HIS A 28 4.30 9.05 12.31
N HIS A 29 5.03 7.96 12.53
CA HIS A 29 6.27 7.67 11.81
C HIS A 29 6.25 6.34 11.06
N GLU A 30 5.18 5.55 11.19
CA GLU A 30 5.08 4.26 10.52
C GLU A 30 4.38 4.40 9.15
N MET A 31 4.99 3.82 8.12
CA MET A 31 4.40 3.72 6.79
C MET A 31 4.74 2.37 6.15
N TYR A 32 3.72 1.59 5.79
CA TYR A 32 3.86 0.27 5.16
C TYR A 32 4.79 -0.69 5.92
N GLY A 33 4.72 -0.62 7.25
CA GLY A 33 5.56 -1.32 8.20
C GLY A 33 6.86 -0.59 8.52
N VAL A 34 7.35 0.33 7.69
CA VAL A 34 8.67 0.98 7.87
C VAL A 34 8.56 2.15 8.84
N GLU A 35 9.47 2.21 9.81
CA GLU A 35 9.65 3.38 10.67
C GLU A 35 10.48 4.44 9.91
N LEU A 36 9.85 5.56 9.59
CA LEU A 36 10.46 6.68 8.89
C LEU A 36 11.43 7.43 9.82
N GLN A 37 12.66 7.60 9.35
CA GLN A 37 13.74 8.20 10.14
C GLN A 37 14.26 9.47 9.49
N THR A 38 14.44 10.50 10.31
CA THR A 38 15.11 11.74 9.90
C THR A 38 16.61 11.49 9.72
N VAL A 39 17.28 12.34 8.94
CA VAL A 39 18.74 12.27 8.78
C VAL A 39 19.43 12.73 10.06
N GLU A 40 20.24 11.86 10.64
CA GLU A 40 21.15 12.23 11.72
C GLU A 40 22.38 12.97 11.17
N GLU A 41 22.89 13.94 11.92
CA GLU A 41 24.07 14.71 11.51
C GLU A 41 25.28 13.80 11.23
N GLY A 42 25.89 13.97 10.05
CA GLY A 42 27.05 13.18 9.62
C GLY A 42 26.74 11.75 9.16
N LYS A 43 25.47 11.34 9.10
CA LYS A 43 25.07 10.02 8.58
C LYS A 43 24.29 10.15 7.26
N PRO A 44 24.38 9.15 6.35
CA PRO A 44 23.51 9.11 5.18
C PRO A 44 22.05 8.85 5.60
N PRO A 45 21.07 9.25 4.78
CA PRO A 45 19.68 8.89 5.00
C PRO A 45 19.47 7.38 5.07
N VAL A 46 18.54 6.94 5.92
CA VAL A 46 18.18 5.52 6.03
C VAL A 46 17.53 5.04 4.73
N HIS A 47 18.08 3.98 4.15
CA HIS A 47 17.66 3.46 2.83
C HIS A 47 16.16 3.16 2.76
N THR A 48 15.60 2.48 3.76
CA THR A 48 14.17 2.11 3.79
C THR A 48 13.26 3.32 3.90
N THR A 49 13.70 4.40 4.54
CA THR A 49 12.97 5.69 4.50
C THR A 49 12.96 6.25 3.09
N LEU A 50 14.10 6.24 2.39
CA LEU A 50 14.16 6.67 0.98
C LEU A 50 13.27 5.83 0.07
N VAL A 51 13.15 4.52 0.30
CA VAL A 51 12.21 3.63 -0.41
C VAL A 51 10.78 4.14 -0.29
N ILE A 52 10.33 4.48 0.92
CA ILE A 52 8.98 5.00 1.11
C ILE A 52 8.80 6.35 0.41
N LEU A 53 9.71 7.31 0.64
CA LEU A 53 9.62 8.64 0.03
C LEU A 53 9.61 8.57 -1.51
N GLN A 54 10.43 7.69 -2.09
CA GLN A 54 10.47 7.50 -3.54
C GLN A 54 9.15 6.90 -4.08
N LYS A 55 8.48 6.00 -3.34
CA LYS A 55 7.15 5.50 -3.71
C LYS A 55 6.15 6.65 -3.81
N PHE A 56 6.13 7.57 -2.85
CA PHE A 56 5.26 8.75 -2.88
C PHE A 56 5.59 9.72 -4.01
N LEU A 57 6.88 9.97 -4.30
CA LEU A 57 7.27 10.75 -5.48
C LEU A 57 6.78 10.11 -6.78
N ARG A 58 6.98 8.80 -6.94
CA ARG A 58 6.52 8.07 -8.13
C ARG A 58 5.00 8.06 -8.29
N ALA A 59 4.26 7.91 -7.19
CA ALA A 59 2.80 7.97 -7.20
C ALA A 59 2.29 9.34 -7.68
N ASN A 60 3.07 10.40 -7.48
CA ASN A 60 2.73 11.77 -7.84
C ASN A 60 3.52 12.30 -9.06
N ALA A 61 4.02 11.42 -9.92
CA ALA A 61 4.77 11.79 -11.13
C ALA A 61 5.97 12.72 -10.86
N ASP A 62 6.68 12.49 -9.75
CA ASP A 62 7.81 13.27 -9.23
C ASP A 62 7.45 14.71 -8.79
N ASP A 63 6.16 15.00 -8.56
CA ASP A 63 5.69 16.25 -7.95
C ASP A 63 5.91 16.21 -6.43
N LEU A 64 6.97 16.87 -5.97
CA LEU A 64 7.35 16.93 -4.55
C LEU A 64 6.24 17.50 -3.66
N PHE A 65 5.49 18.50 -4.13
CA PHE A 65 4.43 19.11 -3.31
C PHE A 65 3.32 18.09 -3.03
N LYS A 66 2.82 17.44 -4.09
CA LYS A 66 1.76 16.43 -3.96
C LYS A 66 2.24 15.18 -3.21
N ALA A 67 3.50 14.79 -3.40
CA ALA A 67 4.07 13.66 -2.66
C ALA A 67 4.10 13.91 -1.15
N LYS A 68 4.45 15.12 -0.72
CA LYS A 68 4.39 15.53 0.70
C LYS A 68 2.97 15.55 1.22
N GLU A 69 2.04 16.15 0.49
CA GLU A 69 0.62 16.21 0.87
C GLU A 69 0.04 14.79 1.05
N GLN A 70 0.31 13.89 0.10
CA GLN A 70 -0.15 12.51 0.18
C GLN A 70 0.50 11.74 1.33
N LEU A 71 1.82 11.91 1.56
CA LEU A 71 2.50 11.28 2.69
C LEU A 71 1.91 11.76 4.03
N SER A 72 1.72 13.06 4.22
CA SER A 72 1.14 13.61 5.44
C SER A 72 -0.27 13.08 5.69
N ALA A 73 -1.13 13.07 4.66
CA ALA A 73 -2.48 12.54 4.75
C ALA A 73 -2.49 11.05 5.12
N ALA A 74 -1.62 10.27 4.48
CA ALA A 74 -1.50 8.84 4.74
C ALA A 74 -0.98 8.57 6.17
N LEU A 75 0.01 9.32 6.67
CA LEU A 75 0.51 9.18 8.06
C LEU A 75 -0.59 9.49 9.09
N GLU A 76 -1.39 10.55 8.89
CA GLU A 76 -2.51 10.87 9.77
C GLU A 76 -3.62 9.81 9.73
N TRP A 77 -3.90 9.28 8.53
CA TRP A 77 -4.82 8.17 8.39
C TRP A 77 -4.29 6.92 9.11
N ARG A 78 -3.02 6.56 8.97
CA ARG A 78 -2.43 5.39 9.66
C ARG A 78 -2.46 5.54 11.17
N LYS A 79 -2.18 6.75 11.68
CA LYS A 79 -2.28 7.09 13.11
C LYS A 79 -3.68 6.85 13.69
N THR A 80 -4.71 7.28 12.96
CA THR A 80 -6.10 7.24 13.43
C THR A 80 -6.77 5.91 13.14
N TYR A 81 -6.63 5.38 11.92
CA TYR A 81 -7.24 4.12 11.46
C TYR A 81 -6.51 2.88 11.99
N LYS A 82 -5.21 2.98 12.27
CA LYS A 82 -4.37 1.87 12.78
C LYS A 82 -4.48 0.61 11.92
N PRO A 83 -4.06 0.66 10.64
CA PRO A 83 -4.23 -0.46 9.71
C PRO A 83 -3.45 -1.70 10.13
N LEU A 84 -2.26 -1.54 10.74
CA LEU A 84 -1.49 -2.68 11.25
C LEU A 84 -2.23 -3.48 12.33
N HIS A 85 -3.04 -2.82 13.17
CA HIS A 85 -3.87 -3.51 14.17
C HIS A 85 -4.92 -4.42 13.51
N ALA A 86 -5.30 -4.18 12.26
CA ALA A 86 -6.25 -5.03 11.55
C ALA A 86 -5.70 -6.45 11.35
N LEU A 87 -4.37 -6.65 11.38
CA LEU A 87 -3.74 -7.96 11.27
C LEU A 87 -3.96 -8.83 12.52
N ASP A 88 -4.15 -8.20 13.68
CA ASP A 88 -4.38 -8.89 14.96
C ASP A 88 -5.87 -9.16 15.21
N GLU A 89 -6.75 -8.65 14.35
CA GLU A 89 -8.19 -8.80 14.47
C GLU A 89 -8.67 -10.16 13.95
N THR A 90 -9.73 -10.69 14.56
CA THR A 90 -10.39 -11.91 14.09
C THR A 90 -11.55 -11.57 13.19
N PHE A 91 -11.52 -12.10 11.97
CA PHE A 91 -12.59 -11.93 10.99
C PHE A 91 -13.43 -13.20 10.85
N SER A 92 -14.72 -13.03 10.56
CA SER A 92 -15.62 -14.18 10.36
C SER A 92 -15.19 -14.99 9.14
N ALA A 93 -14.77 -16.24 9.37
CA ALA A 93 -14.44 -17.18 8.29
C ALA A 93 -15.65 -17.43 7.37
N ASP A 94 -16.86 -17.39 7.94
CA ASP A 94 -18.11 -17.55 7.22
C ASP A 94 -18.41 -16.37 6.26
N LYS A 95 -17.92 -15.17 6.57
CA LYS A 95 -18.02 -13.99 5.69
C LYS A 95 -16.85 -13.86 4.72
N PHE A 96 -15.63 -14.11 5.17
CA PHE A 96 -14.40 -13.68 4.46
C PHE A 96 -13.37 -14.78 4.20
N GLY A 97 -13.48 -15.96 4.82
CA GLY A 97 -12.41 -16.96 4.89
C GLY A 97 -11.99 -17.60 3.57
N ARG A 98 -12.70 -17.33 2.47
CA ARG A 98 -12.37 -17.83 1.12
C ARG A 98 -12.17 -16.72 0.09
N LEU A 99 -12.16 -15.46 0.53
CA LEU A 99 -12.19 -14.29 -0.36
C LEU A 99 -10.81 -13.67 -0.59
N GLY A 100 -9.81 -13.96 0.25
CA GLY A 100 -8.51 -13.32 0.20
C GLY A 100 -7.38 -14.32 0.37
N TYR A 101 -6.41 -14.30 -0.55
CA TYR A 101 -5.20 -15.11 -0.46
C TYR A 101 -3.98 -14.24 -0.82
N VAL A 102 -2.90 -14.37 -0.05
CA VAL A 102 -1.60 -13.79 -0.38
C VAL A 102 -0.64 -14.94 -0.68
N THR A 103 0.02 -14.89 -1.82
CA THR A 103 0.94 -15.93 -2.26
C THR A 103 2.10 -15.35 -3.05
N LYS A 104 3.12 -16.17 -3.30
CA LYS A 104 4.24 -15.85 -4.18
C LYS A 104 4.08 -16.60 -5.50
N LEU A 105 4.27 -15.92 -6.62
CA LEU A 105 4.22 -16.52 -7.95
C LEU A 105 5.50 -16.22 -8.73
N LYS A 106 5.87 -17.13 -9.62
CA LYS A 106 7.00 -16.95 -10.54
C LYS A 106 6.49 -16.89 -11.97
N GLY A 107 7.21 -16.15 -12.81
CA GLY A 107 6.92 -16.07 -14.25
C GLY A 107 5.74 -15.17 -14.61
N ALA A 108 5.37 -14.23 -13.74
CA ALA A 108 4.50 -13.12 -14.14
C ALA A 108 5.22 -12.30 -15.23
N THR A 109 4.48 -11.82 -16.22
CA THR A 109 5.05 -11.02 -17.33
C THR A 109 4.86 -9.52 -17.13
N GLU A 110 4.03 -9.17 -16.14
CA GLU A 110 3.63 -7.83 -15.76
C GLU A 110 4.73 -7.09 -15.00
N THR A 111 5.63 -7.82 -14.34
CA THR A 111 6.78 -7.28 -13.61
C THR A 111 8.08 -7.85 -14.17
N LYS A 112 9.21 -7.33 -13.69
CA LYS A 112 10.54 -7.86 -13.99
C LYS A 112 11.10 -8.70 -12.83
N ASN A 113 10.28 -9.00 -11.83
CA ASN A 113 10.72 -9.74 -10.65
C ASN A 113 10.81 -11.23 -11.00
N GLU A 114 11.75 -11.95 -10.38
CA GLU A 114 11.81 -13.40 -10.50
C GLU A 114 10.64 -14.07 -9.77
N GLU A 115 10.19 -13.45 -8.68
CA GLU A 115 9.09 -13.86 -7.84
C GLU A 115 8.29 -12.63 -7.40
N ASP A 116 6.96 -12.68 -7.58
CA ASP A 116 6.04 -11.61 -7.25
C ASP A 116 5.15 -11.99 -6.07
N ILE A 117 4.86 -11.00 -5.23
CA ILE A 117 3.79 -11.12 -4.24
C ILE A 117 2.46 -10.85 -4.93
N VAL A 118 1.52 -11.77 -4.79
CA VAL A 118 0.21 -11.69 -5.43
C VAL A 118 -0.89 -11.83 -4.39
N THR A 119 -1.85 -10.91 -4.45
CA THR A 119 -3.07 -10.95 -3.65
C THR A 119 -4.25 -11.32 -4.54
N PHE A 120 -4.92 -12.43 -4.23
CA PHE A 120 -6.15 -12.84 -4.88
C PHE A 120 -7.35 -12.40 -4.06
N ASN A 121 -8.27 -11.69 -4.73
CA ASN A 121 -9.57 -11.29 -4.20
C ASN A 121 -10.65 -12.09 -4.93
N VAL A 122 -11.14 -13.16 -4.30
CA VAL A 122 -12.04 -14.16 -4.92
C VAL A 122 -13.51 -13.83 -4.63
N TYR A 123 -13.97 -12.70 -5.17
CA TYR A 123 -15.33 -12.21 -4.93
C TYR A 123 -16.42 -13.05 -5.60
N GLY A 124 -16.08 -13.87 -6.59
CA GLY A 124 -16.98 -14.88 -7.16
C GLY A 124 -17.64 -15.78 -6.12
N TYR A 125 -16.92 -16.10 -5.03
CA TYR A 125 -17.44 -16.91 -3.94
C TYR A 125 -18.58 -16.22 -3.16
N ALA A 126 -18.57 -14.88 -3.10
CA ALA A 126 -19.61 -14.09 -2.44
C ALA A 126 -20.87 -13.90 -3.31
N ALA A 127 -20.88 -14.34 -4.58
CA ALA A 127 -21.99 -14.09 -5.51
C ALA A 127 -23.33 -14.71 -5.06
N LYS A 128 -23.29 -15.80 -4.28
CA LYS A 128 -24.51 -16.48 -3.80
C LYS A 128 -25.25 -15.71 -2.70
N ASP A 129 -24.51 -14.98 -1.87
CA ASP A 129 -25.07 -14.12 -0.82
C ASP A 129 -24.18 -12.88 -0.61
N PRO A 130 -24.31 -11.88 -1.52
CA PRO A 130 -23.49 -10.68 -1.43
C PRO A 130 -23.75 -9.88 -0.15
N LYS A 131 -24.99 -9.93 0.37
CA LYS A 131 -25.36 -9.16 1.57
C LYS A 131 -24.60 -9.65 2.80
N LYS A 132 -24.32 -10.95 2.89
CA LYS A 132 -23.51 -11.53 3.96
C LYS A 132 -22.08 -10.98 4.01
N THR A 133 -21.45 -10.80 2.84
CA THR A 133 -20.08 -10.30 2.73
C THR A 133 -20.01 -8.78 2.77
N PHE A 134 -20.88 -8.10 2.03
CA PHE A 134 -20.78 -6.65 1.75
C PHE A 134 -21.82 -5.81 2.49
N GLY A 135 -22.82 -6.41 3.14
CA GLY A 135 -23.86 -5.68 3.87
C GLY A 135 -23.37 -4.97 5.12
N ASP A 136 -22.20 -5.37 5.63
CA ASP A 136 -21.46 -4.67 6.68
C ASP A 136 -20.19 -4.08 6.08
N THR A 137 -20.34 -2.87 5.52
CA THR A 137 -19.27 -2.17 4.79
C THR A 137 -18.03 -1.94 5.66
N GLU A 138 -18.20 -1.61 6.95
CA GLU A 138 -17.06 -1.33 7.82
C GLU A 138 -16.27 -2.61 8.11
N ALA A 139 -16.95 -3.72 8.42
CA ALA A 139 -16.28 -5.01 8.63
C ALA A 139 -15.56 -5.48 7.36
N PHE A 140 -16.18 -5.30 6.18
CA PHE A 140 -15.55 -5.63 4.90
C PHE A 140 -14.31 -4.78 4.64
N VAL A 141 -14.40 -3.46 4.82
CA VAL A 141 -13.27 -2.55 4.61
C VAL A 141 -12.13 -2.89 5.58
N ARG A 142 -12.44 -3.14 6.86
CA ARG A 142 -11.43 -3.51 7.86
C ARG A 142 -10.71 -4.81 7.50
N TRP A 143 -11.47 -5.84 7.08
CA TRP A 143 -10.90 -7.08 6.57
C TRP A 143 -10.03 -6.86 5.32
N ARG A 144 -10.48 -6.02 4.37
CA ARG A 144 -9.67 -5.73 3.17
C ARG A 144 -8.39 -4.97 3.47
N VAL A 145 -8.41 -4.09 4.47
CA VAL A 145 -7.18 -3.43 4.96
C VAL A 145 -6.24 -4.45 5.58
N ALA A 146 -6.74 -5.37 6.42
CA ALA A 146 -5.90 -6.45 6.96
C ALA A 146 -5.25 -7.29 5.85
N LEU A 147 -6.01 -7.66 4.82
CA LEU A 147 -5.49 -8.38 3.66
C LEU A 147 -4.41 -7.57 2.92
N MET A 148 -4.61 -6.26 2.76
CA MET A 148 -3.64 -5.37 2.11
C MET A 148 -2.35 -5.22 2.92
N GLU A 149 -2.45 -5.01 4.23
CA GLU A 149 -1.28 -4.92 5.11
C GLU A 149 -0.51 -6.25 5.14
N LEU A 150 -1.22 -7.39 5.09
CA LEU A 150 -0.58 -8.70 4.98
C LEU A 150 0.22 -8.83 3.68
N THR A 151 -0.34 -8.35 2.56
CA THR A 151 0.36 -8.28 1.27
C THR A 151 1.61 -7.41 1.35
N ILE A 152 1.48 -6.21 1.92
CA ILE A 152 2.59 -5.25 2.07
C ILE A 152 3.71 -5.85 2.93
N GLN A 153 3.39 -6.60 4.00
CA GLN A 153 4.40 -7.29 4.80
C GLN A 153 5.24 -8.28 3.99
N GLN A 154 4.65 -8.95 2.99
CA GLN A 154 5.38 -9.88 2.12
C GLN A 154 6.33 -9.18 1.14
N LEU A 155 6.22 -7.86 0.96
CA LEU A 155 7.17 -7.08 0.16
C LEU A 155 8.48 -6.80 0.90
N HIS A 156 8.56 -7.10 2.19
CA HIS A 156 9.78 -6.98 2.99
C HIS A 156 10.44 -5.59 2.88
N LEU A 157 9.62 -4.52 2.93
CA LEU A 157 10.09 -3.14 2.75
C LEU A 157 11.07 -2.70 3.85
N LYS A 158 11.01 -3.30 5.04
CA LYS A 158 11.96 -3.07 6.13
C LYS A 158 13.35 -3.61 5.83
N GLU A 159 13.42 -4.60 4.94
CA GLU A 159 14.66 -5.26 4.51
C GLU A 159 15.05 -4.84 3.08
N ALA A 160 14.42 -3.80 2.54
CA ALA A 160 14.71 -3.28 1.21
C ALA A 160 16.18 -2.84 1.08
N THR A 161 16.82 -3.23 -0.02
CA THR A 161 18.24 -2.95 -0.32
C THR A 161 18.46 -2.32 -1.69
N GLN A 162 17.55 -2.55 -2.63
CA GLN A 162 17.57 -1.96 -3.96
C GLN A 162 16.87 -0.59 -3.98
N PRO A 163 17.48 0.43 -4.61
CA PRO A 163 16.82 1.71 -4.81
C PRO A 163 15.66 1.58 -5.81
N ILE A 164 14.67 2.45 -5.69
CA ILE A 164 13.60 2.58 -6.68
C ILE A 164 13.99 3.67 -7.69
N PRO A 165 13.94 3.42 -9.01
CA PRO A 165 14.18 4.44 -10.03
C PRO A 165 13.21 5.63 -9.94
N ASP A 166 13.57 6.76 -10.53
CA ASP A 166 12.65 7.90 -10.67
C ASP A 166 11.43 7.58 -11.53
N TYR A 167 10.41 8.42 -11.40
CA TYR A 167 9.18 8.31 -12.17
C TYR A 167 9.50 8.21 -13.68
N GLY A 168 8.94 7.20 -14.34
CA GLY A 168 9.18 6.93 -15.76
C GLY A 168 10.56 6.40 -16.13
N LYS A 169 11.46 6.10 -15.17
CA LYS A 169 12.83 5.61 -15.43
C LYS A 169 13.03 4.10 -15.22
N GLY A 170 12.00 3.39 -14.79
CA GLY A 170 12.06 1.95 -14.58
C GLY A 170 10.98 1.43 -13.63
N PRO A 171 10.87 0.10 -13.49
CA PRO A 171 9.95 -0.53 -12.55
C PRO A 171 10.38 -0.29 -11.10
N ASP A 172 9.42 -0.36 -10.20
CA ASP A 172 9.69 -0.45 -8.76
C ASP A 172 9.82 -1.94 -8.42
N PRO A 173 10.93 -2.39 -7.80
CA PRO A 173 11.12 -3.80 -7.48
C PRO A 173 10.22 -4.28 -6.31
N TYR A 174 9.65 -3.36 -5.51
CA TYR A 174 8.80 -3.72 -4.38
C TYR A 174 7.33 -3.45 -4.69
N GLN A 175 6.77 -4.30 -5.54
CA GLN A 175 5.39 -4.23 -6.01
C GLN A 175 4.65 -5.54 -5.72
N ALA A 176 3.35 -5.43 -5.49
CA ALA A 176 2.46 -6.58 -5.42
C ALA A 176 1.45 -6.53 -6.57
N ILE A 177 1.06 -7.70 -7.06
CA ILE A 177 0.00 -7.85 -8.05
C ILE A 177 -1.31 -8.10 -7.30
N GLN A 178 -2.39 -7.41 -7.69
CA GLN A 178 -3.74 -7.69 -7.21
C GLN A 178 -4.57 -8.33 -8.31
N VAL A 179 -5.03 -9.57 -8.09
CA VAL A 179 -5.89 -10.32 -8.99
C VAL A 179 -7.28 -10.38 -8.40
N HIS A 180 -8.30 -9.99 -9.17
CA HIS A 180 -9.69 -10.06 -8.75
C HIS A 180 -10.41 -11.13 -9.57
N ASP A 181 -10.89 -12.18 -8.89
CA ASP A 181 -11.70 -13.23 -9.49
C ASP A 181 -13.20 -12.94 -9.24
N TYR A 182 -13.90 -12.65 -10.33
CA TYR A 182 -15.33 -12.36 -10.37
C TYR A 182 -16.15 -13.49 -11.01
N LEU A 183 -15.61 -14.71 -11.10
CA LEU A 183 -16.33 -15.86 -11.66
C LEU A 183 -17.68 -16.02 -10.96
N SER A 184 -18.77 -16.05 -11.74
CA SER A 184 -20.17 -16.11 -11.27
C SER A 184 -20.77 -14.80 -10.72
N VAL A 185 -20.05 -13.67 -10.76
CA VAL A 185 -20.63 -12.35 -10.46
C VAL A 185 -21.33 -11.81 -11.71
N SER A 186 -22.64 -11.56 -11.63
CA SER A 186 -23.36 -10.86 -12.69
C SER A 186 -23.17 -9.35 -12.57
N PHE A 187 -22.42 -8.75 -13.50
CA PHE A 187 -22.20 -7.31 -13.55
C PHE A 187 -23.45 -6.49 -13.90
N PHE A 188 -24.50 -7.12 -14.44
CA PHE A 188 -25.76 -6.46 -14.81
C PHE A 188 -26.65 -6.09 -13.61
N ARG A 189 -26.39 -6.66 -12.43
CA ARG A 189 -27.08 -6.33 -11.18
C ARG A 189 -26.08 -6.28 -10.04
N GLN A 190 -25.27 -5.22 -9.97
CA GLN A 190 -24.45 -4.96 -8.77
C GLN A 190 -25.36 -4.50 -7.63
N PRO A 191 -25.48 -5.27 -6.52
CA PRO A 191 -26.19 -4.82 -5.34
C PRO A 191 -25.57 -3.53 -4.79
N ALA A 192 -26.38 -2.67 -4.18
CA ALA A 192 -25.93 -1.37 -3.67
C ALA A 192 -24.79 -1.51 -2.65
N GLU A 193 -24.81 -2.58 -1.86
CA GLU A 193 -23.82 -2.92 -0.84
C GLU A 193 -22.45 -3.22 -1.46
N VAL A 194 -22.42 -3.94 -2.59
CA VAL A 194 -21.19 -4.25 -3.34
C VAL A 194 -20.58 -2.95 -3.89
N LYS A 195 -21.42 -2.08 -4.46
CA LYS A 195 -20.98 -0.79 -4.99
C LYS A 195 -20.43 0.10 -3.87
N ALA A 196 -21.14 0.25 -2.76
CA ALA A 196 -20.71 1.07 -1.63
C ALA A 196 -19.36 0.58 -1.05
N SER A 197 -19.25 -0.72 -0.82
CA SER A 197 -18.01 -1.34 -0.33
C SER A 197 -16.84 -1.19 -1.30
N SER A 198 -17.08 -1.41 -2.59
CA SER A 198 -16.06 -1.28 -3.64
C SER A 198 -15.59 0.17 -3.81
N SER A 199 -16.51 1.14 -3.83
CA SER A 199 -16.14 2.55 -3.92
C SER A 199 -15.35 3.02 -2.70
N LYS A 200 -15.75 2.60 -1.49
CA LYS A 200 -15.05 2.98 -0.27
C LYS A 200 -13.63 2.40 -0.22
N ILE A 201 -13.44 1.14 -0.63
CA ILE A 201 -12.09 0.55 -0.62
C ILE A 201 -11.19 1.13 -1.72
N ILE A 202 -11.74 1.45 -2.90
CA ILE A 202 -11.00 2.11 -3.98
C ILE A 202 -10.52 3.49 -3.52
N ASP A 203 -11.43 4.31 -2.97
CA ASP A 203 -11.07 5.65 -2.48
C ASP A 203 -10.02 5.59 -1.37
N LEU A 204 -10.14 4.60 -0.47
CA LEU A 204 -9.19 4.38 0.61
C LEU A 204 -7.78 4.07 0.08
N PHE A 205 -7.65 3.09 -0.82
CA PHE A 205 -6.35 2.64 -1.34
C PHE A 205 -5.74 3.59 -2.39
N GLN A 206 -6.51 4.49 -2.97
CA GLN A 206 -5.95 5.56 -3.82
C GLN A 206 -5.32 6.68 -2.99
N LYS A 207 -5.84 6.92 -1.78
CA LYS A 207 -5.41 8.04 -0.94
C LYS A 207 -4.28 7.68 0.03
N ASN A 208 -4.19 6.42 0.49
CA ASN A 208 -3.36 6.02 1.62
C ASN A 208 -2.45 4.82 1.33
#